data_AF-A0A5D3DEZ0-F1
#
_entry.id   AF-A0A5D3DEZ0-F1
#
_cell.length_a   1.000
_cell.length_b   1.000
_cell.length_c   1.000
_cell.angle_alpha   90.00
_cell.angle_beta   90.00
_cell.angle_gamma   90.00
#
_symmetry.space_group_name_H-M   'P 1'
#
loop_
_entity.id
_entity.type
_entity.pdbx_description
1 polymer ?
#
loop_
_entity_poly.entity_id
_entity_poly.type
_entity_poly.pdbx_seq_one_letter_code
_entity_poly.pdbx_strand_id
1 'polypeptide(L)'
;MVVEPEAYTYDDEVIKKAEAMGKAGLVDITAREDSFIFTVESTGAIKASQLILNAIDILKQKLDAVRLSDDTVEADDQFGELGAHMRGG
;
A
#
# COMPACT_ATOMS: atom_id res chain seq x y z
N MET A 1 28.72 8.92 -10.51
CA MET A 1 27.78 8.73 -9.39
C MET A 1 26.56 9.59 -9.66
N VAL A 2 25.36 9.03 -9.56
CA VAL A 2 24.10 9.80 -9.71
C VAL A 2 23.90 10.63 -8.44
N VAL A 3 23.55 11.91 -8.58
CA VAL A 3 23.50 12.87 -7.45
C VAL A 3 22.15 12.85 -6.74
N GLU A 4 21.04 12.88 -7.49
CA GLU A 4 19.68 12.93 -6.96
C GLU A 4 18.76 12.08 -7.86
N PRO A 5 18.75 10.74 -7.67
CA PRO A 5 17.93 9.86 -8.49
C PRO A 5 16.42 10.09 -8.31
N GLU A 6 15.99 10.61 -7.15
CA GLU A 6 14.58 10.87 -6.83
C GLU A 6 13.97 12.06 -7.60
N ALA A 7 14.81 12.95 -8.13
CA ALA A 7 14.35 14.07 -8.97
C ALA A 7 13.97 13.63 -10.40
N TYR A 8 14.30 12.39 -10.78
CA TYR A 8 13.97 11.87 -12.10
C TYR A 8 12.48 11.50 -12.19
N THR A 9 11.80 12.06 -13.18
CA THR A 9 10.35 11.94 -13.37
C THR A 9 9.94 10.74 -14.22
N TYR A 10 10.88 9.85 -14.58
CA TYR A 10 10.65 8.67 -15.43
C TYR A 10 10.07 9.00 -16.83
N ASP A 11 10.67 9.98 -17.51
CA ASP A 11 10.27 10.42 -18.87
C ASP A 11 10.98 9.68 -20.05
N ASP A 12 11.89 8.77 -19.71
CA ASP A 12 12.80 8.04 -20.59
C ASP A 12 13.74 8.92 -21.45
N GLU A 13 13.86 10.23 -21.21
CA GLU A 13 14.64 11.13 -22.08
C GLU A 13 16.12 10.72 -22.17
N VAL A 14 16.71 10.35 -21.04
CA VAL A 14 18.13 9.95 -20.98
C VAL A 14 18.39 8.63 -21.70
N ILE A 15 17.43 7.71 -21.67
CA ILE A 15 17.49 6.43 -22.38
C ILE A 15 17.41 6.67 -23.88
N LYS A 16 16.37 7.41 -24.33
CA LYS A 16 16.17 7.79 -25.74
C LYS A 16 17.39 8.55 -26.29
N LYS A 17 18.00 9.42 -25.49
CA LYS A 17 19.21 10.15 -25.90
C LYS A 17 20.41 9.23 -26.08
N ALA A 18 20.60 8.26 -25.18
CA ALA A 18 21.67 7.27 -25.29
C ALA A 18 21.50 6.41 -26.56
N GLU A 19 20.27 5.98 -26.87
CA GLU A 19 19.94 5.24 -28.08
C GLU A 19 20.22 6.06 -29.36
N ALA A 20 19.76 7.31 -29.42
CA ALA A 20 19.97 8.19 -30.56
C ALA A 20 21.46 8.50 -30.82
N MET A 21 22.30 8.38 -29.80
CA MET A 21 23.76 8.51 -29.89
C MET A 21 24.47 7.20 -30.25
N GLY A 22 23.73 6.12 -30.52
CA GLY A 22 24.29 4.79 -30.80
C GLY A 22 24.89 4.11 -29.57
N LYS A 23 24.51 4.55 -28.37
CA LYS A 23 25.01 4.06 -27.07
C LYS A 23 23.87 3.43 -26.24
N ALA A 24 23.07 2.58 -26.88
CA ALA A 24 22.02 1.83 -26.19
C ALA A 24 22.60 1.04 -25.00
N GLY A 25 21.88 1.00 -23.88
CA GLY A 25 22.32 0.34 -22.65
C GLY A 25 23.37 1.11 -21.83
N LEU A 26 23.74 2.32 -22.23
CA LEU A 26 24.64 3.18 -21.43
C LEU A 26 24.02 3.62 -20.09
N VAL A 27 22.70 3.76 -20.07
CA VAL A 27 21.91 4.15 -18.89
C VAL A 27 20.83 3.09 -18.71
N ASP A 28 20.65 2.65 -17.47
CA ASP A 28 19.58 1.77 -17.04
C ASP A 28 18.92 2.39 -15.82
N ILE A 29 17.59 2.28 -15.73
CA ILE A 29 16.78 2.90 -14.70
C ILE A 29 15.82 1.84 -14.16
N THR A 30 15.89 1.60 -12.85
CA THR A 30 15.06 0.61 -12.17
C THR A 30 14.46 1.24 -10.93
N ALA A 31 13.14 1.09 -10.76
CA ALA A 31 12.47 1.52 -9.54
C ALA A 31 12.88 0.62 -8.37
N ARG A 32 13.10 1.22 -7.20
CA ARG A 32 13.33 0.46 -5.96
C ARG A 32 11.99 0.03 -5.36
N GLU A 33 11.74 -1.27 -5.30
CA GLU A 33 10.48 -1.82 -4.80
C GLU A 33 10.32 -1.72 -3.28
N ASP A 34 11.42 -1.51 -2.54
CA ASP A 34 11.47 -1.41 -1.08
C ASP A 34 11.51 0.04 -0.58
N SER A 35 11.38 1.03 -1.47
CA SER A 35 11.51 2.45 -1.15
C SER A 35 10.39 3.26 -1.78
N PHE A 36 9.76 4.10 -0.96
CA PHE A 36 8.57 4.87 -1.36
C PHE A 36 8.78 6.34 -1.07
N ILE A 37 8.51 7.19 -2.07
CA ILE A 37 8.47 8.64 -1.92
C ILE A 37 7.00 9.04 -1.80
N PHE A 38 6.58 9.44 -0.61
CA PHE A 38 5.22 9.94 -0.37
C PHE A 38 5.21 11.47 -0.41
N THR A 39 4.33 12.05 -1.23
CA THR A 39 3.97 13.46 -1.16
C THR A 39 2.63 13.60 -0.45
N VAL A 40 2.60 14.36 0.63
CA VAL A 40 1.41 14.51 1.47
C VAL A 40 1.04 15.97 1.56
N GLU A 41 -0.10 16.32 0.98
CA GLU A 41 -0.66 17.66 1.02
C GLU A 41 -1.92 17.67 1.87
N SER A 42 -2.00 18.63 2.81
CA SER A 42 -3.17 18.79 3.66
C SER A 42 -4.06 19.92 3.14
N THR A 43 -5.36 19.81 3.40
CA THR A 43 -6.34 20.89 3.20
C THR A 43 -6.19 22.05 4.19
N GLY A 44 -5.33 21.90 5.21
CA GLY A 44 -5.07 22.91 6.25
C GLY A 44 -5.79 22.66 7.58
N ALA A 45 -6.78 21.75 7.62
CA ALA A 45 -7.48 21.41 8.87
C ALA A 45 -6.61 20.63 9.86
N ILE A 46 -5.68 19.80 9.36
CA ILE A 46 -4.77 18.96 10.14
C ILE A 46 -3.37 19.08 9.51
N LYS A 47 -2.28 19.07 10.28
CA LYS A 47 -0.93 19.05 9.69
C LYS A 47 -0.70 17.75 8.89
N ALA A 48 0.00 17.83 7.76
CA ALA A 48 0.30 16.65 6.94
C ALA A 48 1.00 15.53 7.73
N SER A 49 1.91 15.88 8.65
CA SER A 49 2.55 14.91 9.55
C SER A 49 1.55 14.18 10.45
N GLN A 50 0.56 14.88 11.00
CA GLN A 50 -0.48 14.29 11.85
C GLN A 50 -1.45 13.43 11.03
N LEU A 51 -1.74 13.81 9.77
CA LEU A 51 -2.55 13.00 8.86
C LEU A 51 -1.93 11.60 8.69
N ILE A 52 -0.61 11.53 8.50
CA ILE A 52 0.11 10.26 8.33
C ILE A 52 0.09 9.42 9.60
N LEU A 53 0.33 10.03 10.77
CA LEU A 53 0.24 9.32 12.05
C LEU A 53 -1.18 8.75 12.28
N ASN A 54 -2.21 9.56 12.03
CA ASN A 54 -3.59 9.10 12.14
C ASN A 54 -3.91 7.95 11.19
N ALA A 55 -3.37 7.98 9.96
CA ALA A 55 -3.58 6.91 8.99
C ALA A 55 -2.97 5.58 9.47
N ILE A 56 -1.78 5.63 10.08
CA ILE A 56 -1.12 4.46 10.68
C ILE A 56 -1.95 3.91 11.83
N ASP A 57 -2.46 4.77 12.71
CA ASP A 57 -3.30 4.34 13.84
C ASP A 57 -4.59 3.66 13.36
N ILE A 58 -5.24 4.21 12.33
CA ILE A 58 -6.43 3.60 11.72
C ILE A 58 -6.10 2.24 11.11
N LEU A 59 -4.96 2.11 10.42
CA LEU A 59 -4.55 0.82 9.85
C LEU A 59 -4.32 -0.22 10.94
N LYS A 60 -3.67 0.16 12.04
CA LYS A 60 -3.49 -0.70 13.21
C LYS A 60 -4.83 -1.13 13.81
N GLN A 61 -5.75 -0.21 14.02
CA GLN A 61 -7.09 -0.51 14.55
C GLN A 61 -7.85 -1.48 13.66
N LYS A 62 -7.77 -1.33 12.33
CA LYS A 62 -8.39 -2.26 11.38
C LYS A 62 -7.77 -3.65 11.48
N LEU A 63 -6.45 -3.74 11.60
CA LEU A 63 -5.75 -5.02 11.77
C LEU A 63 -6.15 -5.71 13.09
N ASP A 64 -6.21 -4.95 14.18
CA ASP A 64 -6.60 -5.47 15.49
C ASP A 64 -8.05 -5.99 15.45
N ALA A 65 -8.97 -5.29 14.78
CA ALA A 65 -10.36 -5.72 14.62
C ALA A 65 -10.49 -7.06 13.87
N VAL A 66 -9.71 -7.28 12.82
CA VAL A 66 -9.70 -8.55 12.06
C VAL A 66 -9.13 -9.70 12.90
N ARG A 67 -8.06 -9.45 13.66
CA ARG A 67 -7.49 -10.47 14.56
C ARG A 67 -8.49 -10.92 15.62
N LEU A 68 -9.20 -9.96 16.22
CA LEU A 68 -10.26 -10.23 17.19
C LEU A 68 -11.41 -11.03 16.58
N SER A 69 -11.78 -10.81 15.30
CA SER A 69 -12.82 -11.62 14.65
C SER A 69 -12.39 -13.07 14.42
N ASP A 70 -11.12 -13.29 14.06
CA ASP A 70 -10.57 -14.64 13.87
C ASP A 70 -10.40 -15.39 15.19
N ASP A 71 -10.10 -14.70 16.29
CA ASP A 71 -10.05 -15.31 17.63
C ASP A 71 -11.45 -15.61 18.21
N THR A 72 -12.53 -15.13 17.57
CA THR A 72 -13.92 -15.37 17.97
C THR A 72 -14.64 -16.47 17.17
N VAL A 73 -13.94 -17.23 16.32
CA VAL A 73 -14.55 -18.35 15.54
C VAL A 73 -14.91 -19.58 16.41
N GLU A 74 -14.85 -19.47 17.75
CA GLU A 74 -15.40 -20.45 18.71
C GLU A 74 -16.86 -20.13 19.11
N ALA A 75 -17.64 -19.47 18.23
CA ALA A 75 -19.05 -19.19 18.48
C ALA A 75 -19.95 -19.29 17.24
N ASP A 76 -19.60 -20.14 16.26
CA ASP A 76 -20.52 -20.50 15.17
C ASP A 76 -21.58 -21.55 15.59
N ASP A 77 -21.89 -21.61 16.89
CA ASP A 77 -23.06 -22.32 17.43
C ASP A 77 -24.39 -21.61 17.10
N GLN A 78 -24.34 -20.40 16.53
CA GLN A 78 -25.54 -19.68 16.07
C GLN A 78 -26.18 -20.28 14.80
N PHE A 79 -25.51 -21.18 14.09
CA PHE A 79 -26.12 -21.95 12.99
C PHE A 79 -26.79 -23.27 13.44
N GLY A 80 -26.69 -23.64 14.72
CA GLY A 80 -27.30 -24.86 15.26
C GLY A 80 -28.84 -24.89 15.15
N GLU A 81 -29.49 -23.73 15.17
CA GLU A 81 -30.96 -23.63 15.08
C GLU A 81 -31.51 -23.87 13.66
N LEU A 82 -30.73 -23.60 12.60
CA LEU A 82 -31.18 -23.82 11.21
C LEU A 82 -31.11 -25.29 10.80
N GLY A 83 -30.20 -26.08 11.38
CA GLY A 83 -30.12 -27.52 11.15
C GLY A 83 -31.27 -28.33 11.79
N ALA A 84 -31.83 -27.82 12.88
CA ALA A 84 -32.97 -28.44 13.57
C ALA A 84 -34.29 -28.30 12.79
N HIS A 85 -34.47 -27.22 12.04
CA HIS A 85 -35.69 -26.99 11.24
C HIS A 85 -35.72 -27.73 9.89
N MET A 86 -34.57 -28.07 9.31
CA MET A 86 -34.50 -28.75 8.00
C MET A 86 -34.68 -30.29 8.09
N ARG A 87 -34.88 -30.86 9.29
CA ARG A 87 -34.94 -32.31 9.51
C ARG A 87 -36.26 -32.84 10.09
N GLY A 88 -37.27 -32.00 10.29
CA GLY A 88 -38.56 -32.44 10.84
C GLY A 88 -39.69 -31.50 10.48
N GLY A 89 -40.49 -31.92 9.50
CA GLY A 89 -41.69 -31.24 9.00
C GLY A 89 -42.06 -31.75 7.62
#